data_AF-A0AAN8UNE3-F1
#
_entry.id   AF-A0AAN8UNE3-F1
#
_cell.length_a   1.000
_cell.length_b   1.000
_cell.length_c   1.000
_cell.angle_alpha   90.00
_cell.angle_beta   90.00
_cell.angle_gamma   90.00
#
_symmetry.space_group_name_H-M   'P 1'
#
loop_
_entity.id
_entity.type
_entity.pdbx_description
1 polymer ?
#
loop_
_entity_poly.entity_id
_entity_poly.type
_entity_poly.pdbx_seq_one_letter_code
_entity_poly.pdbx_strand_id
1 'polypeptide(L)'
;MESGGALFAGLQPNHLLAPSRNATSVFPPFFSDKRSSSFHSLRVQRQVNFASSIVKVGSHVRRDATLSDTYISETSELADIDWDNLGFGFQPTDYMYVMKSTKGGFFSKGELQRFGNIELNPSAGVLNYGQGLFEGLKAYRKQDGSILLFRPEENALRMQMGAERMCMHAPTVEQFIEGVKIAVLANKRWVPPTGKGSLYIRPLLMGSGAVLGLAPAPEYTFLIYVCPVGNYFKEGLAPINLVVETEVHRATPGGTGGVKTIGNYAAVLKAQTAAKAKGYTDVLYLDSIHKKYLEEVSSCNLFIVKGNTILTPAVKGTILPGITRKSIIDVACSQGFQVEERLVSVEELLDADEVFCTGTAVVVSPVGSVTYHGERVTYGNNGVGIVSQQLYTSLTRLQMGLTEDKMNWTMELK
;
A
#
# COMPACT_ATOMS: atom_id res chain seq x y z
N MET A 1 55.59 -32.17 -33.53
CA MET A 1 54.88 -33.11 -34.42
C MET A 1 53.39 -32.90 -34.15
N GLU A 2 52.66 -32.15 -34.98
CA GLU A 2 52.14 -32.52 -36.32
C GLU A 2 50.77 -33.20 -36.21
N SER A 3 49.78 -33.06 -37.12
CA SER A 3 49.29 -31.96 -37.99
C SER A 3 48.40 -32.58 -39.09
N GLY A 4 47.42 -31.84 -39.61
CA GLY A 4 46.43 -32.33 -40.59
C GLY A 4 45.24 -33.04 -39.92
N GLY A 5 44.04 -33.09 -40.50
CA GLY A 5 43.59 -32.69 -41.84
C GLY A 5 42.77 -33.83 -42.49
N ALA A 6 41.91 -33.63 -43.50
CA ALA A 6 41.36 -32.41 -44.10
C ALA A 6 40.23 -32.78 -45.10
N LEU A 7 39.20 -31.91 -45.29
CA LEU A 7 38.36 -31.80 -46.52
C LEU A 7 37.50 -33.03 -46.97
N PHE A 8 36.49 -32.98 -47.86
CA PHE A 8 35.43 -31.99 -48.22
C PHE A 8 34.35 -32.69 -49.10
N ALA A 9 33.12 -32.15 -49.17
CA ALA A 9 32.04 -32.48 -50.15
C ALA A 9 31.51 -33.94 -50.21
N GLY A 10 30.29 -34.23 -50.70
CA GLY A 10 29.15 -33.36 -51.07
C GLY A 10 28.27 -33.98 -52.16
N LEU A 11 26.95 -33.71 -52.17
CA LEU A 11 26.05 -33.81 -53.34
C LEU A 11 24.62 -33.26 -53.05
N GLN A 12 24.00 -32.68 -54.07
CA GLN A 12 22.60 -32.21 -54.20
C GLN A 12 22.06 -32.77 -55.57
N PRO A 13 20.91 -32.37 -56.20
CA PRO A 13 19.91 -31.33 -55.90
C PRO A 13 18.41 -31.69 -56.12
N ASN A 14 17.52 -30.72 -55.79
CA ASN A 14 16.39 -30.17 -56.59
C ASN A 14 15.27 -29.62 -55.66
N HIS A 15 14.75 -28.39 -55.75
CA HIS A 15 14.18 -27.60 -56.89
C HIS A 15 12.77 -28.09 -57.32
N LEU A 16 11.71 -27.30 -57.58
CA LEU A 16 11.28 -25.87 -57.45
C LEU A 16 9.70 -25.90 -57.50
N LEU A 17 8.82 -24.89 -57.30
CA LEU A 17 8.83 -23.43 -57.04
C LEU A 17 7.46 -23.00 -56.40
N ALA A 18 7.21 -21.69 -56.26
CA ALA A 18 5.88 -21.03 -56.12
C ALA A 18 5.67 -20.06 -57.34
N PRO A 19 4.55 -19.31 -57.58
CA PRO A 19 4.01 -18.28 -56.65
C PRO A 19 2.50 -17.83 -56.77
N SER A 20 2.05 -17.03 -55.78
CA SER A 20 1.05 -15.90 -55.78
C SER A 20 0.02 -15.68 -56.92
N ARG A 21 -1.24 -15.22 -56.68
CA ARG A 21 -1.61 -13.78 -56.41
C ARG A 21 -3.14 -13.52 -56.18
N ASN A 22 -3.42 -12.31 -55.71
CA ASN A 22 -4.69 -11.57 -55.41
C ASN A 22 -5.98 -11.81 -56.25
N ALA A 23 -7.16 -11.58 -55.61
CA ALA A 23 -8.38 -11.00 -56.20
C ALA A 23 -9.32 -10.41 -55.11
N THR A 24 -10.41 -9.71 -55.49
CA THR A 24 -11.23 -8.83 -54.59
C THR A 24 -12.75 -9.05 -54.63
N SER A 25 -13.43 -8.65 -53.53
CA SER A 25 -14.82 -8.10 -53.43
C SER A 25 -16.05 -8.96 -53.80
N VAL A 26 -17.16 -8.80 -53.03
CA VAL A 26 -18.57 -8.55 -53.46
C VAL A 26 -19.59 -8.72 -52.29
N PHE A 27 -20.54 -7.78 -52.16
CA PHE A 27 -21.83 -7.83 -51.41
C PHE A 27 -22.98 -7.92 -52.47
N PRO A 28 -24.29 -8.22 -52.20
CA PRO A 28 -25.11 -8.00 -50.98
C PRO A 28 -26.12 -9.19 -50.76
N PRO A 29 -27.44 -9.07 -50.40
CA PRO A 29 -28.20 -8.04 -49.65
C PRO A 29 -29.09 -8.58 -48.48
N PHE A 30 -29.67 -7.62 -47.73
CA PHE A 30 -30.94 -7.64 -46.98
C PHE A 30 -31.81 -8.93 -46.92
N PHE A 31 -32.35 -9.18 -45.72
CA PHE A 31 -33.80 -9.19 -45.54
C PHE A 31 -34.21 -8.56 -44.20
N SER A 32 -35.38 -7.94 -44.16
CA SER A 32 -36.02 -7.40 -42.96
C SER A 32 -37.23 -8.23 -42.58
N ASP A 33 -37.57 -8.29 -41.29
CA ASP A 33 -38.99 -8.34 -40.93
C ASP A 33 -39.29 -7.70 -39.57
N LYS A 34 -40.47 -7.09 -39.48
CA LYS A 34 -41.10 -6.57 -38.27
C LYS A 34 -42.51 -7.15 -38.21
N ARG A 35 -42.80 -8.06 -37.28
CA ARG A 35 -44.18 -8.42 -36.92
C ARG A 35 -44.31 -8.79 -35.45
N SER A 36 -45.55 -8.69 -34.97
CA SER A 36 -45.90 -8.61 -33.56
C SER A 36 -46.70 -9.82 -33.07
N SER A 37 -46.43 -10.25 -31.84
CA SER A 37 -47.39 -10.79 -30.86
C SER A 37 -46.63 -10.98 -29.53
N SER A 38 -47.00 -10.39 -28.39
CA SER A 38 -48.27 -10.42 -27.67
C SER A 38 -48.62 -11.79 -27.07
N PHE A 39 -48.09 -12.08 -25.88
CA PHE A 39 -48.63 -13.11 -24.99
C PHE A 39 -48.67 -12.64 -23.53
N HIS A 40 -49.46 -13.32 -22.71
CA HIS A 40 -50.08 -12.75 -21.51
C HIS A 40 -49.23 -12.73 -20.24
N SER A 41 -49.64 -11.81 -19.37
CA SER A 41 -49.29 -11.69 -17.95
C SER A 41 -49.42 -13.00 -17.15
N LEU A 42 -48.45 -13.25 -16.28
CA LEU A 42 -48.63 -14.05 -15.06
C LEU A 42 -48.79 -13.12 -13.85
N ARG A 43 -49.93 -13.22 -13.16
CA ARG A 43 -50.14 -12.60 -11.84
C ARG A 43 -49.52 -13.49 -10.77
N VAL A 44 -48.79 -12.90 -9.83
CA VAL A 44 -48.51 -13.53 -8.52
C VAL A 44 -49.04 -12.61 -7.43
N GLN A 45 -50.09 -13.04 -6.74
CA GLN A 45 -50.56 -12.35 -5.53
C GLN A 45 -49.72 -12.80 -4.33
N ARG A 46 -49.21 -11.85 -3.55
CA ARG A 46 -48.98 -12.04 -2.11
C ARG A 46 -49.44 -10.79 -1.36
N GLN A 47 -50.55 -10.90 -0.65
CA GLN A 47 -50.88 -9.99 0.44
C GLN A 47 -50.10 -10.42 1.68
N VAL A 48 -49.47 -9.46 2.37
CA VAL A 48 -49.36 -9.48 3.83
C VAL A 48 -49.63 -8.04 4.28
N ASN A 49 -50.57 -7.86 5.20
CA ASN A 49 -50.89 -6.54 5.74
C ASN A 49 -49.93 -6.22 6.90
N PHE A 50 -49.57 -4.94 7.06
CA PHE A 50 -49.34 -4.36 8.38
C PHE A 50 -50.03 -2.99 8.46
N ALA A 51 -50.65 -2.72 9.60
CA ALA A 51 -51.56 -1.59 9.78
C ALA A 51 -50.82 -0.29 10.14
N SER A 52 -51.34 0.84 9.67
CA SER A 52 -50.87 2.17 10.05
C SER A 52 -51.57 2.67 11.32
N SER A 53 -50.78 3.10 12.31
CA SER A 53 -51.28 3.77 13.51
C SER A 53 -51.11 5.29 13.38
N ILE A 54 -52.19 6.00 13.05
CA ILE A 54 -52.20 7.47 12.96
C ILE A 54 -52.38 8.06 14.37
N VAL A 55 -51.35 8.74 14.88
CA VAL A 55 -51.45 9.56 16.09
C VAL A 55 -51.69 11.02 15.69
N LYS A 56 -52.79 11.61 16.16
CA LYS A 56 -53.09 13.04 15.98
C LYS A 56 -52.24 13.86 16.95
N VAL A 57 -51.44 14.80 16.43
CA VAL A 57 -50.81 15.86 17.23
C VAL A 57 -51.83 16.98 17.45
N GLY A 58 -51.88 17.54 18.66
CA GLY A 58 -52.86 18.57 19.05
C GLY A 58 -52.24 19.79 19.71
N SER A 59 -52.84 20.96 19.43
CA SER A 59 -52.67 22.28 20.08
C SER A 59 -51.29 22.95 20.06
N HIS A 60 -51.29 24.23 19.69
CA HIS A 60 -50.13 25.11 19.80
C HIS A 60 -49.80 25.46 21.26
N VAL A 61 -48.51 25.54 21.56
CA VAL A 61 -47.99 26.42 22.62
C VAL A 61 -46.87 27.25 22.00
N ARG A 62 -47.03 28.58 21.95
CA ARG A 62 -45.89 29.48 21.69
C ARG A 62 -45.05 29.54 22.96
N ARG A 63 -43.74 29.33 22.83
CA ARG A 63 -42.73 29.77 23.81
C ARG A 63 -41.61 30.41 23.03
N ASP A 64 -41.20 31.59 23.47
CA ASP A 64 -40.17 32.36 22.80
C ASP A 64 -38.80 31.70 22.97
N ALA A 65 -38.03 31.65 21.89
CA ALA A 65 -36.70 31.06 21.88
C ALA A 65 -35.68 32.05 22.46
N THR A 66 -35.61 32.15 23.78
CA THR A 66 -34.44 32.73 24.45
C THR A 66 -33.22 31.88 24.12
N LEU A 67 -32.30 32.46 23.35
CA LEU A 67 -31.00 31.85 23.07
C LEU A 67 -30.27 31.60 24.39
N SER A 68 -29.91 30.34 24.65
CA SER A 68 -29.03 29.99 25.77
C SER A 68 -27.59 29.98 25.28
N ASP A 69 -26.84 31.05 25.60
CA ASP A 69 -25.43 31.22 25.25
C ASP A 69 -24.52 30.27 26.06
N THR A 70 -24.64 28.96 25.84
CA THR A 70 -23.92 27.94 26.63
C THR A 70 -23.65 26.64 25.85
N TYR A 71 -23.38 26.73 24.54
CA TYR A 71 -22.88 25.61 23.74
C TYR A 71 -21.68 25.96 22.83
N ILE A 72 -20.88 26.96 23.20
CA ILE A 72 -19.45 26.92 22.88
C ILE A 72 -18.79 25.96 23.88
N SER A 73 -18.98 24.65 23.63
CA SER A 73 -18.06 23.67 24.20
C SER A 73 -16.71 23.92 23.57
N GLU A 74 -15.70 24.21 24.38
CA GLU A 74 -14.31 24.20 23.93
C GLU A 74 -14.03 22.81 23.34
N THR A 75 -13.88 22.73 22.03
CA THR A 75 -13.49 21.47 21.38
C THR A 75 -12.02 21.24 21.71
N SER A 76 -11.76 20.44 22.74
CA SER A 76 -10.41 20.04 23.17
C SER A 76 -9.47 19.89 21.96
N GLU A 77 -8.33 20.60 22.02
CA GLU A 77 -7.35 20.66 20.93
C GLU A 77 -6.86 19.28 20.48
N LEU A 78 -7.01 18.28 21.35
CA LEU A 78 -6.79 16.87 21.09
C LEU A 78 -8.10 16.09 21.19
N ALA A 79 -8.17 14.95 20.49
CA ALA A 79 -9.21 13.95 20.73
C ALA A 79 -9.12 13.37 22.15
N ASP A 80 -10.26 13.05 22.74
CA ASP A 80 -10.38 12.44 24.07
C ASP A 80 -10.25 10.91 23.94
N ILE A 81 -9.00 10.44 23.93
CA ILE A 81 -8.62 9.01 23.82
C ILE A 81 -7.36 8.74 24.65
N ASP A 82 -7.14 7.47 25.01
CA ASP A 82 -5.91 7.03 25.67
C ASP A 82 -4.72 7.03 24.68
N TRP A 83 -3.96 8.13 24.68
CA TRP A 83 -2.78 8.32 23.84
C TRP A 83 -1.60 7.39 24.18
N ASP A 84 -1.54 6.83 25.40
CA ASP A 84 -0.50 5.88 25.83
C ASP A 84 -0.86 4.42 25.47
N ASN A 85 -2.14 4.12 25.27
CA ASN A 85 -2.62 2.81 24.85
C ASN A 85 -3.05 2.67 23.39
N LEU A 86 -2.74 3.66 22.55
CA LEU A 86 -2.80 3.52 21.09
C LEU A 86 -1.95 2.34 20.60
N GLY A 87 -2.56 1.45 19.82
CA GLY A 87 -1.87 0.46 18.99
C GLY A 87 -1.81 0.86 17.52
N PHE A 88 -1.66 -0.12 16.63
CA PHE A 88 -1.88 0.03 15.18
C PHE A 88 -3.30 -0.47 14.80
N GLY A 89 -4.30 0.00 15.56
CA GLY A 89 -5.71 -0.30 15.31
C GLY A 89 -6.35 0.68 14.32
N PHE A 90 -7.56 0.37 13.85
CA PHE A 90 -8.38 1.35 13.14
C PHE A 90 -9.23 2.15 14.14
N GLN A 91 -9.07 3.47 14.11
CA GLN A 91 -9.86 4.45 14.85
C GLN A 91 -10.40 5.48 13.85
N PRO A 92 -11.74 5.63 13.70
CA PRO A 92 -12.30 6.67 12.85
C PRO A 92 -11.95 8.06 13.40
N THR A 93 -11.72 9.00 12.47
CA THR A 93 -11.41 10.41 12.72
C THR A 93 -12.52 11.31 12.17
N ASP A 94 -12.39 12.64 12.30
CA ASP A 94 -13.47 13.58 11.96
C ASP A 94 -13.81 13.67 10.47
N TYR A 95 -12.80 13.57 9.60
CA TYR A 95 -12.92 13.84 8.16
C TYR A 95 -12.05 12.92 7.28
N MET A 96 -12.47 12.76 6.02
CA MET A 96 -11.69 12.21 4.92
C MET A 96 -11.67 13.20 3.74
N TYR A 97 -10.59 13.20 2.95
CA TYR A 97 -10.49 13.97 1.69
C TYR A 97 -10.85 13.07 0.51
N VAL A 98 -11.68 13.54 -0.41
CA VAL A 98 -12.15 12.77 -1.57
C VAL A 98 -11.99 13.59 -2.86
N MET A 99 -11.50 12.95 -3.92
CA MET A 99 -11.24 13.58 -5.22
C MET A 99 -11.53 12.59 -6.35
N LYS A 100 -12.33 12.99 -7.34
CA LYS A 100 -12.80 12.09 -8.42
C LYS A 100 -12.18 12.48 -9.76
N SER A 101 -11.79 11.49 -10.56
CA SER A 101 -11.41 11.70 -11.96
C SER A 101 -12.63 11.83 -12.86
N THR A 102 -12.47 12.55 -13.96
CA THR A 102 -13.32 12.43 -15.15
C THR A 102 -12.97 11.15 -15.92
N LYS A 103 -13.76 10.82 -16.94
CA LYS A 103 -13.49 9.75 -17.91
C LYS A 103 -12.22 9.96 -18.75
N GLY A 104 -11.68 11.18 -18.77
CA GLY A 104 -10.39 11.52 -19.39
C GLY A 104 -9.21 11.51 -18.42
N GLY A 105 -9.37 10.91 -17.22
CA GLY A 105 -8.29 10.80 -16.22
C GLY A 105 -8.05 12.07 -15.39
N PHE A 106 -8.45 13.25 -15.86
CA PHE A 106 -8.29 14.51 -15.11
C PHE A 106 -9.03 14.48 -13.76
N PHE A 107 -8.32 14.72 -12.66
CA PHE A 107 -8.91 14.84 -11.33
C PHE A 107 -9.50 16.23 -11.08
N SER A 108 -10.73 16.23 -10.57
CA SER A 108 -11.46 17.41 -10.10
C SER A 108 -10.78 18.04 -8.86
N LYS A 109 -11.21 19.24 -8.44
CA LYS A 109 -10.88 19.76 -7.10
C LYS A 109 -11.53 18.85 -6.06
N GLY A 110 -10.72 18.28 -5.16
CA GLY A 110 -11.22 17.46 -4.07
C GLY A 110 -11.87 18.25 -2.94
N GLU A 111 -12.58 17.51 -2.08
CA GLU A 111 -13.43 18.02 -1.00
C GLU A 111 -13.18 17.27 0.32
N LEU A 112 -13.44 17.96 1.44
CA LEU A 112 -13.52 17.31 2.75
C LEU A 112 -14.93 16.76 2.96
N GLN A 113 -15.02 15.49 3.30
CA GLN A 113 -16.25 14.82 3.72
C GLN A 113 -16.08 14.37 5.18
N ARG A 114 -17.19 14.21 5.92
CA ARG A 114 -17.14 13.51 7.21
C ARG A 114 -16.69 12.06 6.99
N PHE A 115 -15.91 11.50 7.91
CA PHE A 115 -15.50 10.10 7.80
C PHE A 115 -16.74 9.18 7.78
N GLY A 116 -16.77 8.22 6.86
CA GLY A 116 -17.89 7.29 6.72
C GLY A 116 -17.67 6.25 5.63
N ASN A 117 -18.67 5.39 5.44
CA ASN A 117 -18.66 4.40 4.36
C ASN A 117 -18.77 5.10 2.99
N ILE A 118 -18.03 4.59 2.00
CA ILE A 118 -18.13 5.05 0.61
C ILE A 118 -19.19 4.26 -0.18
N GLU A 119 -19.92 4.94 -1.05
CA GLU A 119 -20.75 4.30 -2.07
C GLU A 119 -19.88 3.93 -3.29
N LEU A 120 -20.01 2.69 -3.76
CA LEU A 120 -19.36 2.20 -4.97
C LEU A 120 -20.38 1.43 -5.82
N ASN A 121 -20.28 1.58 -7.14
CA ASN A 121 -21.06 0.76 -8.06
C ASN A 121 -20.60 -0.72 -7.94
N PRO A 122 -21.52 -1.71 -7.88
CA PRO A 122 -21.12 -3.13 -7.79
C PRO A 122 -20.20 -3.60 -8.92
N SER A 123 -20.29 -3.00 -10.11
CA SER A 123 -19.41 -3.27 -11.26
C SER A 123 -18.16 -2.39 -11.28
N ALA A 124 -17.73 -1.78 -10.17
CA ALA A 124 -16.48 -1.03 -10.11
C ALA A 124 -15.26 -1.96 -10.30
N GLY A 125 -14.27 -1.53 -11.11
CA GLY A 125 -13.07 -2.31 -11.41
C GLY A 125 -12.25 -2.69 -10.18
N VAL A 126 -12.25 -1.85 -9.14
CA VAL A 126 -11.60 -2.15 -7.85
C VAL A 126 -12.23 -3.34 -7.11
N LEU A 127 -13.56 -3.53 -7.22
CA LEU A 127 -14.29 -4.61 -6.52
C LEU A 127 -14.18 -5.95 -7.24
N ASN A 128 -14.12 -5.94 -8.58
CA ASN A 128 -14.22 -7.15 -9.40
C ASN A 128 -12.84 -7.66 -9.88
N TYR A 129 -11.92 -6.75 -10.18
CA TYR A 129 -10.61 -7.08 -10.78
C TYR A 129 -9.41 -6.53 -9.98
N GLY A 130 -9.66 -6.01 -8.76
CA GLY A 130 -8.61 -5.55 -7.86
C GLY A 130 -7.83 -4.34 -8.37
N GLN A 131 -8.39 -3.54 -9.30
CA GLN A 131 -7.73 -2.35 -9.84
C GLN A 131 -7.73 -1.21 -8.81
N GLY A 132 -6.82 -1.30 -7.84
CA GLY A 132 -6.67 -0.31 -6.77
C GLY A 132 -5.27 -0.29 -6.16
N LEU A 133 -4.82 0.91 -5.79
CA LEU A 133 -3.57 1.17 -5.07
C LEU A 133 -3.87 1.80 -3.72
N PHE A 134 -2.89 1.74 -2.83
CA PHE A 134 -2.90 2.53 -1.62
C PHE A 134 -1.49 3.00 -1.24
N GLU A 135 -1.43 4.03 -0.42
CA GLU A 135 -0.18 4.53 0.14
C GLU A 135 -0.15 4.48 1.68
N GLY A 136 1.03 4.77 2.24
CA GLY A 136 1.24 4.78 3.68
C GLY A 136 2.34 5.74 4.07
N LEU A 137 1.93 6.85 4.69
CA LEU A 137 2.79 7.88 5.27
C LEU A 137 2.27 8.28 6.66
N LYS A 138 3.01 9.13 7.36
CA LYS A 138 2.70 9.57 8.73
C LYS A 138 2.86 11.08 8.86
N ALA A 139 2.04 11.69 9.72
CA ALA A 139 2.28 13.01 10.27
C ALA A 139 2.68 12.92 11.75
N TYR A 140 3.61 13.77 12.17
CA TYR A 140 4.19 13.82 13.51
C TYR A 140 4.05 15.21 14.11
N ARG A 141 3.75 15.32 15.42
CA ARG A 141 3.67 16.61 16.12
C ARG A 141 5.00 16.97 16.77
N LYS A 142 5.56 18.12 16.41
CA LYS A 142 6.76 18.71 17.04
C LYS A 142 6.44 19.29 18.42
N GLN A 143 7.48 19.54 19.22
CA GLN A 143 7.36 20.09 20.58
C GLN A 143 6.74 21.51 20.62
N ASP A 144 6.86 22.27 19.53
CA ASP A 144 6.21 23.58 19.33
C ASP A 144 4.77 23.48 18.79
N GLY A 145 4.22 22.27 18.70
CA GLY A 145 2.85 22.01 18.25
C GLY A 145 2.66 22.01 16.73
N SER A 146 3.69 22.32 15.93
CA SER A 146 3.63 22.19 14.47
C SER A 146 3.59 20.71 14.05
N ILE A 147 3.26 20.45 12.78
CA ILE A 147 3.10 19.09 12.25
C ILE A 147 4.06 18.88 11.08
N LEU A 148 4.86 17.81 11.12
CA LEU A 148 5.69 17.37 10.01
C LEU A 148 5.03 16.21 9.25
N LEU A 149 5.09 16.25 7.92
CA LEU A 149 5.02 15.07 7.05
C LEU A 149 6.44 14.56 6.74
N PHE A 150 6.57 13.27 6.43
CA PHE A 150 7.83 12.65 6.00
C PHE A 150 7.74 12.11 4.57
N ARG A 151 8.58 12.65 3.67
CA ARG A 151 8.74 12.31 2.23
C ARG A 151 7.43 12.12 1.44
N PRO A 152 6.41 13.00 1.58
CA PRO A 152 5.11 12.81 0.92
C PRO A 152 5.19 12.81 -0.62
N GLU A 153 6.18 13.47 -1.19
CA GLU A 153 6.52 13.44 -2.63
C GLU A 153 6.79 12.02 -3.11
N GLU A 154 7.54 11.23 -2.33
CA GLU A 154 7.94 9.88 -2.71
C GLU A 154 6.76 8.90 -2.62
N ASN A 155 5.80 9.17 -1.72
CA ASN A 155 4.53 8.46 -1.71
C ASN A 155 3.69 8.79 -2.97
N ALA A 156 3.64 10.06 -3.38
CA ALA A 156 2.94 10.49 -4.58
C ALA A 156 3.54 9.86 -5.84
N LEU A 157 4.86 9.95 -6.01
CA LEU A 157 5.60 9.36 -7.13
C LEU A 157 5.43 7.84 -7.19
N ARG A 158 5.46 7.14 -6.05
CA ARG A 158 5.22 5.68 -6.00
C ARG A 158 3.78 5.31 -6.33
N MET A 159 2.80 6.14 -5.98
CA MET A 159 1.42 5.98 -6.45
C MET A 159 1.31 6.17 -7.96
N GLN A 160 2.01 7.15 -8.55
CA GLN A 160 2.02 7.38 -10.00
C GLN A 160 2.65 6.22 -10.79
N MET A 161 3.84 5.75 -10.39
CA MET A 161 4.48 4.57 -10.99
C MET A 161 3.61 3.30 -10.85
N GLY A 162 2.93 3.16 -9.70
CA GLY A 162 1.97 2.10 -9.48
C GLY A 162 0.73 2.21 -10.38
N ALA A 163 0.26 3.43 -10.66
CA ALA A 163 -0.91 3.69 -11.47
C ALA A 163 -0.62 3.38 -12.94
N GLU A 164 0.53 3.81 -13.46
CA GLU A 164 1.02 3.43 -14.79
C GLU A 164 1.04 1.90 -14.95
N ARG A 165 1.69 1.18 -14.02
CA ARG A 165 1.79 -0.30 -14.08
C ARG A 165 0.45 -1.03 -13.94
N MET A 166 -0.58 -0.39 -13.35
CA MET A 166 -1.95 -0.90 -13.20
C MET A 166 -2.94 -0.31 -14.22
N CYS A 167 -2.46 0.43 -15.23
CA CYS A 167 -3.26 1.13 -16.23
C CYS A 167 -4.35 2.05 -15.62
N MET A 168 -3.98 2.84 -14.60
CA MET A 168 -4.83 3.78 -13.88
C MET A 168 -4.39 5.22 -14.11
N HIS A 169 -5.32 6.18 -14.04
CA HIS A 169 -4.97 7.60 -13.91
C HIS A 169 -4.75 7.94 -12.43
N ALA A 170 -3.68 8.66 -12.13
CA ALA A 170 -3.33 9.13 -10.78
C ALA A 170 -3.45 10.65 -10.65
N PRO A 171 -3.60 11.18 -9.43
CA PRO A 171 -3.41 12.61 -9.16
C PRO A 171 -1.98 13.06 -9.54
N THR A 172 -1.80 14.37 -9.76
CA THR A 172 -0.46 14.96 -9.80
C THR A 172 0.21 14.90 -8.41
N VAL A 173 1.53 15.11 -8.34
CA VAL A 173 2.27 15.09 -7.06
C VAL A 173 1.73 16.20 -6.13
N GLU A 174 1.42 17.36 -6.70
CA GLU A 174 0.85 18.51 -5.99
C GLU A 174 -0.57 18.21 -5.50
N GLN A 175 -1.42 17.59 -6.32
CA GLN A 175 -2.78 17.18 -5.93
C GLN A 175 -2.77 16.13 -4.80
N PHE A 176 -1.83 15.18 -4.84
CA PHE A 176 -1.66 14.18 -3.78
C PHE A 176 -1.22 14.85 -2.48
N ILE A 177 -0.17 15.67 -2.52
CA ILE A 177 0.38 16.37 -1.36
C ILE A 177 -0.65 17.30 -0.74
N GLU A 178 -1.36 18.10 -1.56
CA GLU A 178 -2.37 19.04 -1.06
C GLU A 178 -3.56 18.31 -0.41
N GLY A 179 -4.02 17.20 -1.01
CA GLY A 179 -5.00 16.32 -0.38
C GLY A 179 -4.53 15.77 0.98
N VAL A 180 -3.24 15.43 1.11
CA VAL A 180 -2.65 14.98 2.38
C VAL A 180 -2.64 16.12 3.41
N LYS A 181 -2.20 17.34 3.04
CA LYS A 181 -2.23 18.50 3.94
C LYS A 181 -3.64 18.78 4.44
N ILE A 182 -4.60 18.85 3.53
CA ILE A 182 -6.02 19.10 3.83
C ILE A 182 -6.58 18.02 4.78
N ALA A 183 -6.32 16.73 4.50
CA ALA A 183 -6.78 15.63 5.35
C ALA A 183 -6.14 15.63 6.76
N VAL A 184 -4.86 16.00 6.88
CA VAL A 184 -4.17 16.07 8.17
C VAL A 184 -4.60 17.30 8.99
N LEU A 185 -4.70 18.48 8.36
CA LEU A 185 -5.12 19.71 9.03
C LEU A 185 -6.58 19.66 9.48
N ALA A 186 -7.49 19.12 8.68
CA ALA A 186 -8.89 18.89 9.07
C ALA A 186 -9.02 17.96 10.29
N ASN A 187 -8.05 17.08 10.49
CA ASN A 187 -7.97 16.14 11.61
C ASN A 187 -6.85 16.51 12.61
N LYS A 188 -6.45 17.79 12.72
CA LYS A 188 -5.33 18.25 13.56
C LYS A 188 -5.40 17.78 15.03
N ARG A 189 -6.60 17.59 15.58
CA ARG A 189 -6.82 17.07 16.94
C ARG A 189 -6.57 15.57 17.11
N TRP A 190 -6.51 14.81 16.01
CA TRP A 190 -6.21 13.38 15.99
C TRP A 190 -4.71 13.08 15.81
N VAL A 191 -3.87 14.09 15.53
CA VAL A 191 -2.42 13.91 15.54
C VAL A 191 -1.95 13.74 16.99
N PRO A 192 -1.32 12.61 17.37
CA PRO A 192 -0.91 12.38 18.76
C PRO A 192 0.00 13.47 19.33
N PRO A 193 0.03 13.64 20.67
CA PRO A 193 1.06 14.42 21.33
C PRO A 193 2.47 13.90 20.99
N THR A 194 3.46 14.79 21.03
CA THR A 194 4.86 14.43 20.75
C THR A 194 5.31 13.26 21.62
N GLY A 195 5.89 12.23 21.00
CA GLY A 195 6.34 11.01 21.68
C GLY A 195 5.25 9.97 21.96
N LYS A 196 3.95 10.27 21.83
CA LYS A 196 2.86 9.28 22.03
C LYS A 196 2.55 8.46 20.76
N GLY A 197 2.84 8.98 19.58
CA GLY A 197 2.63 8.26 18.32
C GLY A 197 2.71 9.15 17.08
N SER A 198 1.94 8.78 16.06
CA SER A 198 1.82 9.50 14.79
C SER A 198 0.39 9.43 14.23
N LEU A 199 -0.01 10.37 13.39
CA LEU A 199 -1.21 10.22 12.58
C LEU A 199 -0.83 9.43 11.32
N TYR A 200 -1.28 8.19 11.20
CA TYR A 200 -1.11 7.41 9.99
C TYR A 200 -2.07 7.91 8.90
N ILE A 201 -1.55 8.08 7.69
CA ILE A 201 -2.28 8.62 6.54
C ILE A 201 -2.41 7.51 5.49
N ARG A 202 -3.64 7.24 5.04
CA ARG A 202 -3.97 6.23 4.03
C ARG A 202 -4.61 6.89 2.80
N PRO A 203 -3.81 7.30 1.81
CA PRO A 203 -4.30 7.54 0.46
C PRO A 203 -4.69 6.21 -0.20
N LEU A 204 -5.80 6.21 -0.91
CA LEU A 204 -6.33 5.13 -1.74
C LEU A 204 -6.53 5.69 -3.16
N LEU A 205 -6.21 4.91 -4.18
CA LEU A 205 -6.61 5.19 -5.57
C LEU A 205 -7.38 3.98 -6.08
N MET A 206 -8.65 4.17 -6.44
CA MET A 206 -9.59 3.09 -6.73
C MET A 206 -10.16 3.25 -8.14
N GLY A 207 -10.15 2.19 -8.95
CA GLY A 207 -10.94 2.10 -10.18
C GLY A 207 -12.44 2.01 -9.84
N SER A 208 -13.06 3.17 -9.59
CA SER A 208 -14.44 3.29 -9.08
C SER A 208 -15.51 3.32 -10.17
N GLY A 209 -15.14 3.64 -11.41
CA GLY A 209 -16.03 3.63 -12.57
C GLY A 209 -16.52 2.22 -12.91
N ALA A 210 -17.78 2.12 -13.33
CA ALA A 210 -18.43 0.85 -13.64
C ALA A 210 -17.88 0.23 -14.94
N VAL A 211 -17.32 -0.98 -14.85
CA VAL A 211 -16.81 -1.76 -15.99
C VAL A 211 -16.92 -3.27 -15.68
N LEU A 212 -17.63 -4.00 -16.55
CA LEU A 212 -17.82 -5.47 -16.43
C LEU A 212 -16.95 -6.26 -17.43
N GLY A 213 -16.33 -5.59 -18.40
CA GLY A 213 -15.25 -6.18 -19.21
C GLY A 213 -13.92 -6.09 -18.47
N LEU A 214 -12.97 -6.97 -18.80
CA LEU A 214 -11.60 -6.86 -18.31
C LEU A 214 -10.88 -5.71 -19.06
N ALA A 215 -11.03 -4.50 -18.54
CA ALA A 215 -10.45 -3.27 -19.05
C ALA A 215 -10.17 -2.29 -17.88
N PRO A 216 -9.31 -1.27 -18.08
CA PRO A 216 -9.17 -0.18 -17.12
C PRO A 216 -10.51 0.47 -16.76
N ALA A 217 -10.70 0.83 -15.49
CA ALA A 217 -11.88 1.58 -15.07
C ALA A 217 -11.95 2.92 -15.83
N PRO A 218 -13.16 3.38 -16.22
CA PRO A 218 -13.31 4.67 -16.90
C PRO A 218 -13.06 5.85 -15.96
N GLU A 219 -13.36 5.70 -14.66
CA GLU A 219 -13.32 6.76 -13.66
C GLU A 219 -12.65 6.27 -12.37
N TYR A 220 -11.90 7.15 -11.71
CA TYR A 220 -11.08 6.84 -10.54
C TYR A 220 -11.46 7.72 -9.35
N THR A 221 -11.41 7.14 -8.14
CA THR A 221 -11.57 7.89 -6.89
C THR A 221 -10.27 7.84 -6.12
N PHE A 222 -9.69 9.01 -5.85
CA PHE A 222 -8.61 9.22 -4.91
C PHE A 222 -9.22 9.64 -3.57
N LEU A 223 -8.89 8.92 -2.49
CA LEU A 223 -9.46 9.16 -1.16
C LEU A 223 -8.34 9.09 -0.11
N ILE A 224 -8.30 10.04 0.81
CA ILE A 224 -7.37 10.01 1.94
C ILE A 224 -8.18 9.98 3.23
N TYR A 225 -8.00 8.92 4.02
CA TYR A 225 -8.39 8.91 5.43
C TYR A 225 -7.15 8.88 6.33
N VAL A 226 -7.34 9.22 7.60
CA VAL A 226 -6.29 9.26 8.61
C VAL A 226 -6.72 8.56 9.89
N CYS A 227 -5.75 8.05 10.65
CA CYS A 227 -5.98 7.29 11.89
C CYS A 227 -4.85 7.56 12.87
N PRO A 228 -5.11 7.89 14.16
CA PRO A 228 -4.06 7.90 15.17
C PRO A 228 -3.47 6.50 15.32
N VAL A 229 -2.15 6.38 15.39
CA VAL A 229 -1.46 5.13 15.73
C VAL A 229 -0.35 5.41 16.74
N GLY A 230 -0.21 4.52 17.72
CA GLY A 230 0.81 4.64 18.76
C GLY A 230 2.21 4.35 18.24
N ASN A 231 3.20 4.48 19.11
CA ASN A 231 4.51 3.89 18.88
C ASN A 231 4.35 2.36 18.80
N TYR A 232 4.84 1.74 17.73
CA TYR A 232 4.76 0.28 17.54
C TYR A 232 5.51 -0.51 18.65
N PHE A 233 6.40 0.17 19.36
CA PHE A 233 7.33 -0.35 20.35
C PHE A 233 7.28 0.55 21.59
N LYS A 234 6.39 0.27 22.54
CA LYS A 234 6.18 1.13 23.73
C LYS A 234 7.35 1.13 24.70
N GLU A 235 8.03 -0.01 24.85
CA GLU A 235 9.07 -0.25 25.87
C GLU A 235 10.47 -0.41 25.25
N GLY A 236 10.65 0.05 24.01
CA GLY A 236 11.82 -0.24 23.18
C GLY A 236 11.55 -1.31 22.12
N LEU A 237 12.48 -1.49 21.17
CA LEU A 237 12.30 -2.37 20.02
C LEU A 237 12.07 -3.82 20.45
N ALA A 238 10.89 -4.36 20.15
CA ALA A 238 10.57 -5.76 20.38
C ALA A 238 10.97 -6.57 19.12
N PRO A 239 11.89 -7.55 19.23
CA PRO A 239 12.38 -8.29 18.08
C PRO A 239 11.33 -9.27 17.55
N ILE A 240 11.12 -9.27 16.24
CA ILE A 240 10.16 -10.18 15.59
C ILE A 240 10.81 -11.53 15.26
N ASN A 241 10.01 -12.59 15.21
CA ASN A 241 10.45 -13.91 14.78
C ASN A 241 9.80 -14.31 13.45
N LEU A 242 10.59 -14.79 12.51
CA LEU A 242 10.15 -15.07 11.15
C LEU A 242 10.26 -16.56 10.80
N VAL A 243 9.40 -17.01 9.89
CA VAL A 243 9.57 -18.27 9.17
C VAL A 243 9.81 -17.99 7.69
N VAL A 244 10.73 -18.72 7.09
CA VAL A 244 10.99 -18.66 5.64
C VAL A 244 9.95 -19.53 4.92
N GLU A 245 9.29 -18.96 3.92
CA GLU A 245 8.31 -19.64 3.06
C GLU A 245 8.96 -20.04 1.74
N THR A 246 8.84 -21.31 1.38
CA THR A 246 9.48 -21.92 0.20
C THR A 246 8.48 -22.26 -0.91
N GLU A 247 7.18 -22.37 -0.62
CA GLU A 247 6.17 -22.85 -1.57
C GLU A 247 5.18 -21.76 -2.01
N VAL A 248 4.94 -20.75 -1.18
CA VAL A 248 4.10 -19.58 -1.54
C VAL A 248 4.97 -18.38 -1.85
N HIS A 249 5.02 -17.95 -3.11
CA HIS A 249 5.79 -16.76 -3.50
C HIS A 249 4.96 -15.47 -3.37
N ARG A 250 5.59 -14.41 -2.85
CA ARG A 250 4.98 -13.08 -2.66
C ARG A 250 4.72 -12.36 -3.98
N ALA A 251 5.64 -12.53 -4.92
CA ALA A 251 5.68 -11.90 -6.22
C ALA A 251 6.36 -12.85 -7.23
N THR A 252 6.28 -12.49 -8.51
CA THR A 252 6.99 -13.15 -9.61
C THR A 252 7.53 -12.08 -10.58
N PRO A 253 8.67 -12.30 -11.26
CA PRO A 253 9.16 -11.37 -12.27
C PRO A 253 8.13 -11.12 -13.38
N GLY A 254 8.00 -9.86 -13.81
CA GLY A 254 6.94 -9.41 -14.73
C GLY A 254 5.57 -9.17 -14.07
N GLY A 255 5.34 -9.66 -12.85
CA GLY A 255 4.13 -9.43 -12.07
C GLY A 255 4.00 -8.00 -11.52
N THR A 256 3.30 -7.85 -10.40
CA THR A 256 3.00 -6.57 -9.74
C THR A 256 3.77 -6.35 -8.44
N GLY A 257 4.74 -7.20 -8.09
CA GLY A 257 5.40 -7.18 -6.77
C GLY A 257 5.96 -5.83 -6.33
N GLY A 258 6.59 -5.10 -7.25
CA GLY A 258 7.11 -3.74 -7.03
C GLY A 258 6.07 -2.62 -6.94
N VAL A 259 4.77 -2.94 -6.97
CA VAL A 259 3.66 -1.96 -6.92
C VAL A 259 2.88 -2.09 -5.62
N LYS A 260 2.41 -0.97 -5.07
CA LYS A 260 1.57 -0.94 -3.86
C LYS A 260 0.08 -1.18 -4.18
N THR A 261 -0.19 -2.22 -4.98
CA THR A 261 -1.54 -2.64 -5.39
C THR A 261 -2.17 -3.56 -4.35
N ILE A 262 -3.50 -3.48 -4.21
CA ILE A 262 -4.26 -4.26 -3.20
C ILE A 262 -4.14 -5.77 -3.42
N GLY A 263 -4.01 -6.25 -4.66
CA GLY A 263 -3.92 -7.68 -4.98
C GLY A 263 -2.72 -8.39 -4.34
N ASN A 264 -1.57 -7.71 -4.28
CA ASN A 264 -0.34 -8.25 -3.69
C ASN A 264 -0.51 -8.60 -2.19
N TYR A 265 -1.36 -7.86 -1.48
CA TYR A 265 -1.57 -8.04 -0.05
C TYR A 265 -2.59 -9.15 0.27
N ALA A 266 -3.52 -9.44 -0.64
CA ALA A 266 -4.45 -10.55 -0.49
C ALA A 266 -3.74 -11.92 -0.63
N ALA A 267 -2.78 -12.02 -1.55
CA ALA A 267 -2.06 -13.27 -1.85
C ALA A 267 -1.30 -13.85 -0.64
N VAL A 268 -0.71 -12.99 0.20
CA VAL A 268 0.12 -13.41 1.34
C VAL A 268 -0.66 -13.86 2.58
N LEU A 269 -1.95 -13.50 2.70
CA LEU A 269 -2.73 -13.67 3.94
C LEU A 269 -2.79 -15.12 4.44
N LYS A 270 -2.86 -16.10 3.54
CA LYS A 270 -2.90 -17.53 3.90
C LYS A 270 -1.61 -18.00 4.57
N ALA A 271 -0.46 -17.65 3.98
CA ALA A 271 0.86 -17.99 4.53
C ALA A 271 1.10 -17.26 5.87
N GLN A 272 0.81 -15.95 5.91
CA GLN A 272 0.93 -15.15 7.15
C GLN A 272 0.05 -15.69 8.28
N THR A 273 -1.18 -16.11 7.99
CA THR A 273 -2.08 -16.72 9.00
C THR A 273 -1.54 -18.06 9.50
N ALA A 274 -1.02 -18.90 8.59
CA ALA A 274 -0.42 -20.19 8.95
C ALA A 274 0.89 -20.04 9.75
N ALA A 275 1.66 -18.98 9.52
CA ALA A 275 2.84 -18.63 10.31
C ALA A 275 2.47 -18.15 11.72
N LYS A 276 1.49 -17.24 11.84
CA LYS A 276 0.97 -16.75 13.13
C LYS A 276 0.36 -17.86 13.98
N ALA A 277 -0.35 -18.81 13.37
CA ALA A 277 -0.86 -20.00 14.04
C ALA A 277 0.24 -20.95 14.57
N LYS A 278 1.49 -20.81 14.09
CA LYS A 278 2.68 -21.55 14.57
C LYS A 278 3.58 -20.71 15.50
N GLY A 279 3.13 -19.52 15.92
CA GLY A 279 3.88 -18.64 16.82
C GLY A 279 4.99 -17.81 16.16
N TYR A 280 4.96 -17.62 14.84
CA TYR A 280 5.81 -16.65 14.13
C TYR A 280 5.10 -15.30 13.99
N THR A 281 5.84 -14.20 14.06
CA THR A 281 5.29 -12.86 13.87
C THR A 281 4.87 -12.65 12.40
N ASP A 282 5.73 -13.04 11.46
CA ASP A 282 5.46 -12.89 10.03
C ASP A 282 6.26 -13.88 9.14
N VAL A 283 6.04 -13.80 7.83
CA VAL A 283 6.67 -14.64 6.80
C VAL A 283 7.73 -13.88 6.01
N LEU A 284 8.92 -14.47 5.89
CA LEU A 284 9.96 -14.07 4.94
C LEU A 284 9.84 -14.90 3.65
N TYR A 285 9.74 -14.21 2.51
CA TYR A 285 9.58 -14.83 1.21
C TYR A 285 10.90 -14.99 0.44
N LEU A 286 11.01 -16.11 -0.29
CA LEU A 286 12.07 -16.37 -1.26
C LEU A 286 11.59 -16.17 -2.71
N ASP A 287 12.53 -15.86 -3.59
CA ASP A 287 12.33 -15.58 -5.00
C ASP A 287 11.66 -16.76 -5.75
N SER A 288 10.79 -16.43 -6.70
CA SER A 288 9.95 -17.43 -7.39
C SER A 288 10.66 -18.24 -8.49
N ILE A 289 11.98 -18.08 -8.68
CA ILE A 289 12.74 -18.78 -9.74
C ILE A 289 13.71 -19.78 -9.11
N HIS A 290 14.55 -19.33 -8.17
CA HIS A 290 15.61 -20.13 -7.58
C HIS A 290 15.22 -20.68 -6.20
N LYS A 291 14.15 -20.17 -5.59
CA LYS A 291 13.73 -20.46 -4.20
C LYS A 291 14.89 -20.30 -3.21
N LYS A 292 15.75 -19.29 -3.42
CA LYS A 292 17.02 -19.13 -2.68
C LYS A 292 17.31 -17.69 -2.27
N TYR A 293 16.90 -16.72 -3.07
CA TYR A 293 17.18 -15.32 -2.81
C TYR A 293 16.05 -14.67 -2.01
N LEU A 294 16.41 -13.81 -1.06
CA LEU A 294 15.48 -13.15 -0.16
C LEU A 294 14.68 -12.07 -0.92
N GLU A 295 13.39 -11.92 -0.60
CA GLU A 295 12.58 -10.80 -1.12
C GLU A 295 12.15 -9.81 -0.02
N GLU A 296 10.99 -10.06 0.61
CA GLU A 296 10.36 -9.17 1.58
C GLU A 296 9.72 -9.99 2.71
N VAL A 297 9.42 -9.30 3.82
CA VAL A 297 8.71 -9.85 4.98
C VAL A 297 7.28 -9.32 4.95
N SER A 298 6.39 -10.05 4.26
CA SER A 298 5.01 -9.70 3.84
C SER A 298 4.78 -8.28 3.31
N SER A 299 4.89 -7.25 4.17
CA SER A 299 4.67 -5.83 3.86
C SER A 299 5.88 -4.92 4.08
N CYS A 300 7.04 -5.48 4.44
CA CYS A 300 8.25 -4.77 4.84
C CYS A 300 9.48 -5.25 4.04
N ASN A 301 10.38 -4.33 3.70
CA ASN A 301 11.65 -4.68 3.04
C ASN A 301 12.66 -5.24 4.06
N LEU A 302 13.42 -6.27 3.68
CA LEU A 302 14.45 -6.90 4.51
C LEU A 302 15.83 -6.23 4.31
N PHE A 303 16.60 -6.18 5.40
CA PHE A 303 18.04 -5.94 5.42
C PHE A 303 18.72 -6.99 6.31
N ILE A 304 19.95 -7.35 5.96
CA ILE A 304 20.87 -8.12 6.82
C ILE A 304 22.18 -7.35 6.99
N VAL A 305 22.89 -7.58 8.09
CA VAL A 305 24.17 -6.91 8.41
C VAL A 305 25.26 -7.97 8.55
N LYS A 306 26.43 -7.72 7.96
CA LYS A 306 27.64 -8.51 8.14
C LYS A 306 28.85 -7.57 8.29
N GLY A 307 29.42 -7.48 9.48
CA GLY A 307 30.45 -6.50 9.82
C GLY A 307 29.98 -5.05 9.56
N ASN A 308 30.69 -4.32 8.69
CA ASN A 308 30.34 -2.94 8.30
C ASN A 308 29.44 -2.87 7.05
N THR A 309 29.01 -4.01 6.50
CA THR A 309 28.24 -4.08 5.26
C THR A 309 26.79 -4.46 5.53
N ILE A 310 25.86 -3.69 4.98
CA ILE A 310 24.42 -3.92 5.05
C ILE A 310 23.94 -4.36 3.66
N LEU A 311 23.29 -5.51 3.59
CA LEU A 311 22.82 -6.12 2.34
C LEU A 311 21.30 -6.06 2.27
N THR A 312 20.74 -5.72 1.11
CA THR A 312 19.28 -5.74 0.88
C THR A 312 18.93 -6.20 -0.54
N PRO A 313 17.83 -6.97 -0.72
CA PRO A 313 17.33 -7.35 -2.04
C PRO A 313 17.12 -6.14 -2.96
N ALA A 314 17.77 -6.15 -4.13
CA ALA A 314 17.69 -5.08 -5.12
C ALA A 314 16.27 -4.89 -5.67
N VAL A 315 15.87 -3.64 -5.95
CA VAL A 315 14.55 -3.30 -6.52
C VAL A 315 14.48 -3.69 -8.00
N LYS A 316 14.27 -4.99 -8.28
CA LYS A 316 14.20 -5.59 -9.62
C LYS A 316 12.82 -6.16 -9.94
N GLY A 317 11.78 -5.35 -9.69
CA GLY A 317 10.39 -5.63 -10.08
C GLY A 317 9.60 -6.54 -9.14
N THR A 318 10.24 -7.45 -8.39
CA THR A 318 9.57 -8.25 -7.34
C THR A 318 9.67 -7.66 -5.94
N ILE A 319 10.49 -6.63 -5.72
CA ILE A 319 10.62 -5.90 -4.44
C ILE A 319 9.89 -4.55 -4.54
N LEU A 320 9.05 -4.22 -3.57
CA LEU A 320 8.43 -2.90 -3.44
C LEU A 320 9.50 -1.84 -3.07
N PRO A 321 9.66 -0.73 -3.81
CA PRO A 321 10.54 0.36 -3.40
C PRO A 321 9.99 1.04 -2.14
N GLY A 322 10.47 0.61 -0.98
CA GLY A 322 10.15 1.23 0.30
C GLY A 322 10.79 2.60 0.45
N ILE A 323 9.99 3.62 0.76
CA ILE A 323 10.49 4.96 1.10
C ILE A 323 11.31 4.90 2.40
N THR A 324 10.91 4.05 3.35
CA THR A 324 11.69 3.72 4.54
C THR A 324 12.98 2.98 4.18
N ARG A 325 12.94 1.98 3.29
CA ARG A 325 14.13 1.30 2.76
C ARG A 325 15.13 2.30 2.16
N LYS A 326 14.68 3.17 1.24
CA LYS A 326 15.48 4.26 0.64
C LYS A 326 16.12 5.14 1.72
N SER A 327 15.30 5.65 2.64
CA SER A 327 15.78 6.52 3.74
C SER A 327 16.75 5.84 4.69
N ILE A 328 16.64 4.52 4.89
CA ILE A 328 17.57 3.75 5.72
C ILE A 328 18.91 3.50 5.00
N ILE A 329 18.90 3.27 3.68
CA ILE A 329 20.12 3.24 2.85
C ILE A 329 20.82 4.60 2.92
N ASP A 330 20.08 5.68 2.65
CA ASP A 330 20.56 7.07 2.70
C ASP A 330 21.22 7.37 4.08
N VAL A 331 20.55 7.00 5.19
CA VAL A 331 21.06 7.18 6.56
C VAL A 331 22.27 6.30 6.87
N ALA A 332 22.26 5.02 6.48
CA ALA A 332 23.37 4.09 6.75
C ALA A 332 24.67 4.53 6.06
N CYS A 333 24.58 4.93 4.78
CA CYS A 333 25.71 5.51 4.05
C CYS A 333 26.24 6.79 4.74
N SER A 334 25.36 7.65 5.28
CA SER A 334 25.77 8.85 6.02
C SER A 334 26.50 8.56 7.35
N GLN A 335 26.44 7.31 7.83
CA GLN A 335 27.05 6.84 9.07
C GLN A 335 28.26 5.93 8.85
N GLY A 336 28.72 5.77 7.59
CA GLY A 336 29.92 5.01 7.25
C GLY A 336 29.73 3.52 6.99
N PHE A 337 28.49 3.01 7.03
CA PHE A 337 28.20 1.65 6.59
C PHE A 337 28.33 1.54 5.07
N GLN A 338 28.82 0.39 4.59
CA GLN A 338 28.70 0.03 3.18
C GLN A 338 27.31 -0.58 2.96
N VAL A 339 26.66 -0.28 1.83
CA VAL A 339 25.32 -0.79 1.53
C VAL A 339 25.28 -1.38 0.12
N GLU A 340 24.87 -2.64 0.01
CA GLU A 340 24.77 -3.35 -1.28
C GLU A 340 23.32 -3.69 -1.63
N GLU A 341 22.86 -3.20 -2.78
CA GLU A 341 21.58 -3.57 -3.39
C GLU A 341 21.79 -4.67 -4.44
N ARG A 342 21.67 -5.94 -4.03
CA ARG A 342 21.90 -7.10 -4.91
C ARG A 342 20.92 -8.25 -4.65
N LEU A 343 21.18 -9.42 -5.25
CA LEU A 343 20.60 -10.65 -4.76
C LEU A 343 21.33 -11.03 -3.47
N VAL A 344 20.56 -11.34 -2.43
CA VAL A 344 21.04 -11.82 -1.11
C VAL A 344 20.44 -13.20 -0.92
N SER A 345 21.22 -14.20 -0.51
CA SER A 345 20.73 -15.57 -0.38
C SER A 345 20.33 -15.96 1.05
N VAL A 346 19.60 -17.07 1.17
CA VAL A 346 19.26 -17.67 2.47
C VAL A 346 20.50 -18.10 3.26
N GLU A 347 21.60 -18.50 2.62
CA GLU A 347 22.85 -18.81 3.32
C GLU A 347 23.48 -17.55 3.94
N GLU A 348 23.44 -16.40 3.24
CA GLU A 348 23.90 -15.12 3.78
C GLU A 348 23.02 -14.63 4.95
N LEU A 349 21.72 -14.93 4.92
CA LEU A 349 20.80 -14.67 6.04
C LEU A 349 21.15 -15.48 7.28
N LEU A 350 21.53 -16.75 7.12
CA LEU A 350 21.86 -17.64 8.24
C LEU A 350 23.22 -17.30 8.89
N ASP A 351 24.13 -16.68 8.14
CA ASP A 351 25.40 -16.12 8.63
C ASP A 351 25.30 -14.61 8.98
N ALA A 352 24.14 -13.98 8.96
CA ALA A 352 24.03 -12.55 9.30
C ALA A 352 24.31 -12.26 10.79
N ASP A 353 24.96 -11.12 11.09
CA ASP A 353 25.21 -10.69 12.47
C ASP A 353 23.95 -10.01 13.07
N GLU A 354 23.25 -9.21 12.25
CA GLU A 354 21.94 -8.64 12.54
C GLU A 354 20.99 -8.78 11.34
N VAL A 355 19.69 -8.83 11.61
CA VAL A 355 18.63 -8.83 10.59
C VAL A 355 17.54 -7.84 11.01
N PHE A 356 17.03 -7.04 10.08
CA PHE A 356 15.92 -6.12 10.35
C PHE A 356 15.00 -5.87 9.15
N CYS A 357 13.76 -5.50 9.45
CA CYS A 357 12.74 -5.14 8.47
C CYS A 357 12.43 -3.64 8.51
N THR A 358 12.02 -3.06 7.38
CA THR A 358 11.68 -1.63 7.29
C THR A 358 10.34 -1.38 6.60
N GLY A 359 9.64 -0.32 7.04
CA GLY A 359 8.37 0.11 6.45
C GLY A 359 7.64 1.13 7.32
N THR A 360 6.75 1.95 6.74
CA THR A 360 6.14 3.13 7.41
C THR A 360 5.54 2.84 8.80
N ALA A 361 4.93 1.68 9.00
CA ALA A 361 4.29 1.32 10.27
C ALA A 361 5.32 1.21 11.42
N VAL A 362 6.35 0.38 11.23
CA VAL A 362 7.38 0.02 12.23
C VAL A 362 8.61 0.93 12.22
N VAL A 363 8.85 1.66 11.13
CA VAL A 363 10.11 2.33 10.78
C VAL A 363 11.25 1.31 10.57
N VAL A 364 11.83 0.79 11.65
CA VAL A 364 12.77 -0.35 11.65
C VAL A 364 12.30 -1.34 12.71
N SER A 365 12.25 -2.62 12.37
CA SER A 365 11.87 -3.72 13.25
C SER A 365 13.00 -4.77 13.27
N PRO A 366 13.72 -4.94 14.37
CA PRO A 366 14.73 -6.00 14.49
C PRO A 366 14.11 -7.38 14.34
N VAL A 367 14.84 -8.32 13.76
CA VAL A 367 14.45 -9.73 13.63
C VAL A 367 15.34 -10.54 14.56
N GLY A 368 14.78 -11.01 15.67
CA GLY A 368 15.55 -11.76 16.67
C GLY A 368 15.78 -13.23 16.30
N SER A 369 14.97 -13.78 15.40
CA SER A 369 15.20 -15.12 14.86
C SER A 369 14.51 -15.34 13.51
N VAL A 370 15.13 -16.20 12.69
CA VAL A 370 14.56 -16.76 11.46
C VAL A 370 14.53 -18.27 11.61
N THR A 371 13.46 -18.92 11.13
CA THR A 371 13.37 -20.39 11.05
C THR A 371 13.24 -20.84 9.59
N TYR A 372 14.16 -21.69 9.13
CA TYR A 372 14.28 -22.21 7.77
C TYR A 372 14.37 -23.74 7.82
N HIS A 373 13.54 -24.43 7.04
CA HIS A 373 13.38 -25.91 7.06
C HIS A 373 13.20 -26.57 8.45
N GLY A 374 12.84 -25.79 9.48
CA GLY A 374 12.67 -26.25 10.86
C GLY A 374 13.82 -25.88 11.80
N GLU A 375 14.99 -25.53 11.26
CA GLU A 375 16.13 -25.03 12.02
C GLU A 375 15.96 -23.52 12.29
N ARG A 376 16.30 -23.07 13.51
CA ARG A 376 16.16 -21.67 13.92
C ARG A 376 17.52 -21.05 14.20
N VAL A 377 17.82 -19.97 13.48
CA VAL A 377 18.94 -19.06 13.78
C VAL A 377 18.43 -17.86 14.58
N THR A 378 19.24 -17.39 15.52
CA THR A 378 18.97 -16.24 16.40
C THR A 378 20.04 -15.17 16.24
N TYR A 379 19.63 -13.89 16.21
CA TYR A 379 20.52 -12.77 15.89
C TYR A 379 20.72 -11.82 17.08
N GLY A 380 21.89 -11.18 17.14
CA GLY A 380 22.22 -10.20 18.19
C GLY A 380 22.15 -10.73 19.63
N ASN A 381 22.13 -9.82 20.59
CA ASN A 381 21.92 -10.13 22.01
C ASN A 381 20.47 -9.78 22.38
N ASN A 382 19.68 -10.77 22.79
CA ASN A 382 18.22 -10.66 22.97
C ASN A 382 17.45 -10.15 21.73
N GLY A 383 17.97 -10.40 20.51
CA GLY A 383 17.24 -10.15 19.25
C GLY A 383 17.22 -8.72 18.72
N VAL A 384 17.70 -7.73 19.49
CA VAL A 384 17.83 -6.33 19.05
C VAL A 384 19.28 -6.06 18.66
N GLY A 385 19.49 -5.73 17.39
CA GLY A 385 20.81 -5.40 16.86
C GLY A 385 21.21 -3.94 17.07
N ILE A 386 22.50 -3.68 17.26
CA ILE A 386 23.07 -2.34 17.48
C ILE A 386 22.84 -1.45 16.26
N VAL A 387 23.13 -1.95 15.06
CA VAL A 387 22.92 -1.23 13.79
C VAL A 387 21.43 -0.98 13.58
N SER A 388 20.57 -1.98 13.83
CA SER A 388 19.11 -1.81 13.72
C SER A 388 18.56 -0.72 14.67
N GLN A 389 19.05 -0.66 15.92
CA GLN A 389 18.68 0.37 16.91
C GLN A 389 19.24 1.75 16.55
N GLN A 390 20.48 1.83 16.05
CA GLN A 390 21.11 3.07 15.60
C GLN A 390 20.35 3.71 14.43
N LEU A 391 20.01 2.91 13.42
CA LEU A 391 19.27 3.36 12.24
C LEU A 391 17.81 3.73 12.59
N TYR A 392 17.14 2.96 13.47
CA TYR A 392 15.83 3.33 14.02
C TYR A 392 15.86 4.70 14.70
N THR A 393 16.82 4.90 15.62
CA THR A 393 16.95 6.12 16.42
C THR A 393 17.23 7.32 15.53
N SER A 394 18.08 7.16 14.51
CA SER A 394 18.42 8.21 13.55
C SER A 394 17.21 8.66 12.74
N LEU A 395 16.47 7.72 12.13
CA LEU A 395 15.36 8.05 11.25
C LEU A 395 14.13 8.55 12.03
N THR A 396 13.83 7.99 13.20
CA THR A 396 12.69 8.44 14.03
C THR A 396 12.90 9.84 14.60
N ARG A 397 14.12 10.19 15.01
CA ARG A 397 14.44 11.54 15.47
C ARG A 397 14.23 12.59 14.38
N LEU A 398 14.66 12.32 13.15
CA LEU A 398 14.43 13.19 12.00
C LEU A 398 12.92 13.32 11.71
N GLN A 399 12.19 12.20 11.69
CA GLN A 399 10.74 12.20 11.48
C GLN A 399 9.94 12.99 12.52
N MET A 400 10.41 13.04 13.77
CA MET A 400 9.80 13.83 14.86
C MET A 400 10.34 15.27 14.96
N GLY A 401 11.24 15.70 14.08
CA GLY A 401 11.85 17.04 14.14
C GLY A 401 12.82 17.25 15.31
N LEU A 402 13.39 16.16 15.87
CA LEU A 402 14.36 16.18 16.99
C LEU A 402 15.82 16.27 16.51
N THR A 403 16.04 16.42 15.20
CA THR A 403 17.33 16.63 14.54
C THR A 403 17.10 17.45 13.27
N GLU A 404 18.10 18.24 12.88
CA GLU A 404 18.13 18.98 11.61
C GLU A 404 17.97 18.02 10.41
N ASP A 405 17.04 18.34 9.51
CA ASP A 405 16.81 17.59 8.28
C ASP A 405 17.69 18.14 7.14
N LYS A 406 18.87 17.55 6.99
CA LYS A 406 19.85 17.93 5.96
C LYS A 406 19.52 17.43 4.56
N MET A 407 18.44 16.65 4.42
CA MET A 407 18.08 15.97 3.17
C MET A 407 16.76 16.51 2.56
N ASN A 408 16.10 17.47 3.21
CA ASN A 408 14.79 18.02 2.82
C ASN A 408 13.72 16.91 2.67
N TRP A 409 13.69 15.99 3.62
CA TRP A 409 12.72 14.89 3.71
C TRP A 409 11.46 15.22 4.52
N THR A 410 11.46 16.33 5.25
CA THR A 410 10.37 16.76 6.13
C THR A 410 9.65 17.97 5.55
N MET A 411 8.32 17.97 5.63
CA MET A 411 7.49 19.10 5.23
C MET A 411 6.65 19.55 6.43
N GLU A 412 6.90 20.76 6.90
CA GLU A 412 6.08 21.37 7.96
C GLU A 412 4.75 21.90 7.39
N LEU A 413 3.67 21.56 8.09
CA LEU A 413 2.33 22.07 7.82
C LEU A 413 2.10 23.39 8.56
N LYS A 414 1.61 24.39 7.83
CA LYS A 414 1.24 25.72 8.32
C LYS A 414 -0.27 25.79 8.52
#